data_AF-A0A660QDQ5-F1
#
_entry.id   AF-A0A660QDQ5-F1
#
_cell.length_a   1.000
_cell.length_b   1.000
_cell.length_c   1.000
_cell.angle_alpha   90.00
_cell.angle_beta   90.00
_cell.angle_gamma   90.00
#
_symmetry.space_group_name_H-M   'P 1'
#
loop_
_entity.id
_entity.type
_entity.pdbx_description
1 polymer ?
#
loop_
_entity_poly.entity_id
_entity_poly.type
_entity_poly.pdbx_seq_one_letter_code
_entity_poly.pdbx_strand_id
1 'polypeptide(L)'
;MDIKDYKKSVETAAEFLSERIGFKPRVAIVLGSGLSGIAHSLQDPVTIPYSEIPSFPVSTAPGHKGELIFGKLNGKNTMLMNGRFHFYEGYTMQQVTFPVRVMQLLEVEVLIVTNAAGGLNPTFEVARPMIITDHINFMGDNPLRGPNVEEWGPRFPDMSEPYDIQLRELALQVAKEDGIPVHEGVYVAVAGPNFETPAELKMLRWFGADAVGMSTVPEVIVARHGGIRVLGISAISDRAVADDLKPLTAQEVLENAEKAGEKMANIISKVVDRL
;
A
#
# COMPACT_ATOMS: atom_id res chain seq x y z
N MET A 1 1.11 -13.97 -19.12
CA MET A 1 0.81 -15.29 -18.52
C MET A 1 -0.65 -15.60 -18.83
N ASP A 2 -1.00 -16.85 -19.14
CA ASP A 2 -2.41 -17.24 -19.25
C ASP A 2 -3.08 -17.09 -17.88
N ILE A 3 -4.37 -16.73 -17.84
CA ILE A 3 -5.08 -16.49 -16.58
C ILE A 3 -5.15 -17.76 -15.71
N LYS A 4 -5.18 -18.95 -16.31
CA LYS A 4 -5.17 -20.24 -15.59
C LYS A 4 -3.82 -20.48 -14.92
N ASP A 5 -2.73 -20.18 -15.62
CA ASP A 5 -1.37 -20.28 -15.07
C ASP A 5 -1.15 -19.27 -13.94
N TYR A 6 -1.70 -18.06 -14.10
CA TYR A 6 -1.69 -17.03 -13.05
C TYR A 6 -2.46 -17.49 -11.82
N LYS A 7 -3.69 -17.98 -11.99
CA LYS A 7 -4.52 -18.52 -10.89
C LYS A 7 -3.78 -19.64 -10.15
N LYS A 8 -3.25 -20.62 -10.88
CA LYS A 8 -2.49 -21.72 -10.31
C LYS A 8 -1.26 -21.24 -9.53
N SER A 9 -0.55 -20.24 -10.05
CA SER A 9 0.60 -19.65 -9.37
C SER A 9 0.20 -19.02 -8.03
N VAL A 10 -0.91 -18.28 -7.99
CA VAL A 10 -1.44 -17.69 -6.75
C VAL A 10 -1.82 -18.79 -5.75
N GLU A 11 -2.53 -19.83 -6.19
CA GLU A 11 -2.92 -20.97 -5.35
C GLU A 11 -1.69 -21.68 -4.76
N THR A 12 -0.68 -21.97 -5.58
CA THR A 12 0.57 -22.60 -5.13
C THR A 12 1.32 -21.74 -4.11
N ALA A 13 1.36 -20.42 -4.30
CA ALA A 13 1.99 -19.51 -3.36
C ALA A 13 1.23 -19.43 -2.02
N ALA A 14 -0.11 -19.40 -2.07
CA ALA A 14 -0.95 -19.38 -0.88
C ALA A 14 -0.84 -20.68 -0.07
N GLU A 15 -0.86 -21.84 -0.74
CA GLU A 15 -0.64 -23.15 -0.12
C GLU A 15 0.73 -23.20 0.57
N PHE A 16 1.80 -22.84 -0.14
CA PHE A 16 3.16 -22.79 0.40
C PHE A 16 3.27 -21.95 1.68
N LEU A 17 2.60 -20.78 1.71
CA LEU A 17 2.60 -19.91 2.88
C LEU A 17 1.78 -20.50 4.02
N SER A 18 0.59 -21.03 3.72
CA SER A 18 -0.33 -21.59 4.72
C SER A 18 0.30 -22.74 5.52
N GLU A 19 1.07 -23.60 4.86
CA GLU A 19 1.80 -24.72 5.49
C GLU A 19 2.89 -24.25 6.45
N ARG A 20 3.50 -23.08 6.18
CA ARG A 20 4.61 -22.53 6.98
C ARG A 20 4.16 -21.70 8.18
N ILE A 21 3.04 -20.99 8.07
CA ILE A 21 2.61 -20.05 9.11
C ILE A 21 1.66 -20.67 10.13
N GLY A 22 0.88 -21.69 9.75
CA GLY A 22 -0.01 -22.42 10.67
C GLY A 22 -1.18 -21.61 11.24
N PHE A 23 -1.44 -20.40 10.74
CA PHE A 23 -2.59 -19.56 11.09
C PHE A 23 -3.06 -18.72 9.90
N LYS A 24 -4.27 -18.14 9.99
CA LYS A 24 -4.78 -17.20 8.98
C LYS A 24 -4.53 -15.75 9.41
N PRO A 25 -3.81 -14.93 8.63
CA PRO A 25 -3.63 -13.51 8.91
C PRO A 25 -4.92 -12.76 8.58
N ARG A 26 -5.56 -12.12 9.57
CA ARG A 26 -6.78 -11.33 9.34
C ARG A 26 -6.45 -9.92 8.82
N VAL A 27 -5.26 -9.43 9.14
CA VAL A 27 -4.76 -8.11 8.73
C VAL A 27 -3.50 -8.29 7.89
N ALA A 28 -3.43 -7.62 6.75
CA ALA A 28 -2.20 -7.45 5.99
C ALA A 28 -1.78 -5.98 5.96
N ILE A 29 -0.48 -5.72 6.01
CA ILE A 29 0.08 -4.36 5.95
C ILE A 29 1.20 -4.35 4.91
N VAL A 30 1.09 -3.47 3.91
CA VAL A 30 2.14 -3.26 2.91
C VAL A 30 2.98 -2.07 3.33
N LEU A 31 4.24 -2.32 3.67
CA LEU A 31 5.15 -1.31 4.19
C LEU A 31 5.79 -0.53 3.04
N GLY A 32 5.51 0.77 3.01
CA GLY A 32 6.24 1.72 2.18
C GLY A 32 7.57 2.15 2.81
N SER A 33 8.29 3.00 2.08
CA SER A 33 9.54 3.60 2.55
C SER A 33 9.35 4.29 3.90
N GLY A 34 10.28 4.06 4.84
CA GLY A 34 10.25 4.66 6.18
C GLY A 34 9.39 3.93 7.22
N LEU A 35 8.72 2.81 6.87
CA LEU A 35 7.82 2.07 7.77
C LEU A 35 8.32 0.68 8.19
N SER A 36 9.54 0.32 7.81
CA SER A 36 10.12 -0.99 8.15
C SER A 36 10.20 -1.25 9.65
N GLY A 37 10.20 -0.19 10.49
CA GLY A 37 10.23 -0.30 11.95
C GLY A 37 9.05 -1.07 12.55
N ILE A 38 7.87 -1.09 11.91
CA ILE A 38 6.70 -1.82 12.44
C ILE A 38 6.93 -3.33 12.47
N ALA A 39 7.82 -3.85 11.63
CA ALA A 39 8.20 -5.26 11.62
C ALA A 39 8.75 -5.73 12.99
N HIS A 40 9.42 -4.84 13.73
CA HIS A 40 9.97 -5.14 15.05
C HIS A 40 8.90 -5.23 16.15
N SER A 41 7.66 -4.81 15.86
CA SER A 41 6.54 -4.87 16.81
C SER A 41 5.75 -6.18 16.74
N LEU A 42 6.07 -7.06 15.78
CA LEU A 42 5.43 -8.38 15.69
C LEU A 42 5.95 -9.32 16.78
N GLN A 43 5.00 -9.99 17.44
CA GLN A 43 5.28 -11.12 18.31
C GLN A 43 5.31 -12.41 17.49
N ASP A 44 6.20 -13.33 17.86
CA ASP A 44 6.41 -14.64 17.23
C ASP A 44 6.60 -14.57 15.69
N PRO A 45 7.52 -13.74 15.17
CA PRO A 45 7.63 -13.50 13.74
C PRO A 45 8.16 -14.73 12.98
N VAL A 46 7.49 -15.07 11.89
CA VAL A 46 7.95 -15.98 10.84
C VAL A 46 8.24 -15.15 9.59
N THR A 47 9.52 -15.05 9.23
CA THR A 47 9.98 -14.30 8.06
C THR A 47 10.26 -15.23 6.90
N ILE A 48 9.71 -14.91 5.72
CA ILE A 48 9.86 -15.67 4.48
C ILE A 48 10.30 -14.71 3.35
N PRO A 49 11.52 -14.85 2.81
CA PRO A 49 11.97 -14.05 1.67
C PRO A 49 11.08 -14.24 0.44
N TYR A 50 10.84 -13.18 -0.35
CA TYR A 50 10.04 -13.29 -1.58
C TYR A 50 10.61 -14.30 -2.57
N SER A 51 11.94 -14.46 -2.61
CA SER A 51 12.62 -15.42 -3.48
C SER A 51 12.32 -16.89 -3.15
N GLU A 52 11.82 -17.18 -1.94
CA GLU A 52 11.39 -18.54 -1.57
C GLU A 52 9.95 -18.83 -1.94
N ILE A 53 9.14 -17.79 -2.19
CA ILE A 53 7.71 -17.95 -2.42
C ILE A 53 7.48 -18.18 -3.92
N PRO A 54 6.79 -19.27 -4.31
CA PRO A 54 6.51 -19.56 -5.71
C PRO A 54 5.88 -18.37 -6.44
N SER A 55 6.45 -18.02 -7.60
CA SER A 55 5.97 -16.96 -8.49
C SER A 55 5.94 -15.54 -7.93
N PHE A 56 6.45 -15.29 -6.72
CA PHE A 56 6.62 -13.92 -6.21
C PHE A 56 7.67 -13.16 -7.03
N PRO A 57 7.43 -11.89 -7.37
CA PRO A 57 8.46 -11.00 -7.89
C PRO A 57 9.57 -10.74 -6.86
N VAL A 58 10.69 -10.18 -7.33
CA VAL A 58 11.81 -9.76 -6.49
C VAL A 58 11.79 -8.24 -6.40
N SER A 59 11.84 -7.68 -5.19
CA SER A 59 11.88 -6.22 -5.06
C SER A 59 13.28 -5.70 -5.44
N THR A 60 13.34 -4.69 -6.31
CA THR A 60 14.60 -4.05 -6.72
C THR A 60 14.70 -2.59 -6.29
N ALA A 61 13.57 -1.98 -5.90
CA ALA A 61 13.52 -0.62 -5.39
C ALA A 61 14.31 -0.46 -4.06
N PRO A 62 15.04 0.66 -3.86
CA PRO A 62 15.80 0.92 -2.64
C PRO A 62 14.92 0.90 -1.38
N GLY A 63 15.44 0.34 -0.29
CA GLY A 63 14.76 0.31 1.02
C GLY A 63 13.74 -0.82 1.21
N HIS A 64 13.47 -1.63 0.18
CA HIS A 64 12.58 -2.78 0.26
C HIS A 64 13.38 -4.06 0.55
N LYS A 65 13.17 -4.68 1.72
CA LYS A 65 13.92 -5.89 2.13
C LYS A 65 13.54 -7.14 1.34
N GLY A 66 12.34 -7.18 0.79
CA GLY A 66 11.91 -8.29 -0.06
C GLY A 66 11.47 -9.52 0.73
N GLU A 67 10.71 -9.32 1.81
CA GLU A 67 10.28 -10.40 2.71
C GLU A 67 8.82 -10.24 3.15
N LEU A 68 8.16 -11.38 3.39
CA LEU A 68 6.90 -11.45 4.13
C LEU A 68 7.21 -11.80 5.59
N ILE A 69 6.56 -11.10 6.51
CA ILE A 69 6.70 -11.36 7.95
C ILE A 69 5.31 -11.63 8.50
N PHE A 70 5.14 -12.79 9.12
CA PHE A 70 3.89 -13.21 9.75
C PHE A 70 4.08 -13.21 11.26
N GLY A 71 3.11 -12.72 12.01
CA GLY A 71 3.18 -12.76 13.47
C GLY A 71 1.93 -12.17 14.09
N LYS A 72 2.03 -11.72 15.35
CA LYS A 72 0.95 -11.00 16.02
C LYS A 72 1.30 -9.55 16.26
N LEU A 73 0.45 -8.64 15.80
CA LEU A 73 0.48 -7.21 16.16
C LEU A 73 -0.70 -6.95 17.08
N ASN A 74 -0.45 -6.55 18.33
CA ASN A 74 -1.49 -6.37 19.36
C ASN A 74 -2.45 -7.58 19.46
N GLY A 75 -1.87 -8.79 19.44
CA GLY A 75 -2.62 -10.05 19.51
C GLY A 75 -3.36 -10.46 18.22
N LYS A 76 -3.34 -9.64 17.16
CA LYS A 76 -3.97 -9.95 15.88
C LYS A 76 -2.99 -10.61 14.92
N ASN A 77 -3.39 -11.75 14.35
CA ASN A 77 -2.62 -12.42 13.30
C ASN A 77 -2.45 -11.48 12.09
N THR A 78 -1.21 -11.10 11.84
CA THR A 78 -0.85 -10.03 10.90
C THR A 78 0.20 -10.54 9.92
N MET A 79 0.01 -10.19 8.66
CA MET A 79 0.98 -10.35 7.57
C MET A 79 1.57 -8.98 7.23
N LEU A 80 2.89 -8.85 7.24
CA LEU A 80 3.58 -7.65 6.79
C LEU A 80 4.30 -7.95 5.49
N MET A 81 4.11 -7.09 4.50
CA MET A 81 4.88 -7.09 3.28
C MET A 81 5.97 -6.02 3.41
N ASN A 82 7.19 -6.44 3.78
CA ASN A 82 8.34 -5.56 4.00
C ASN A 82 9.09 -5.32 2.68
N GLY A 83 8.43 -4.55 1.82
CA GLY A 83 8.72 -4.57 0.41
C GLY A 83 7.45 -4.34 -0.38
N ARG A 84 7.55 -3.77 -1.58
CA ARG A 84 6.49 -3.87 -2.59
C ARG A 84 7.11 -3.94 -3.96
N PHE A 85 6.26 -4.21 -4.94
CA PHE A 85 6.64 -4.21 -6.34
C PHE A 85 6.00 -3.01 -7.02
N HIS A 86 6.75 -2.33 -7.87
CA HIS A 86 6.27 -1.17 -8.59
C HIS A 86 6.19 -1.45 -10.08
N PHE A 87 5.25 -0.75 -10.73
CA PHE A 87 5.09 -0.85 -12.17
C PHE A 87 6.33 -0.33 -12.93
N TYR A 88 6.97 0.73 -12.43
CA TYR A 88 8.20 1.26 -13.02
C TYR A 88 9.40 0.30 -12.98
N GLU A 89 9.36 -0.77 -12.16
CA GLU A 89 10.41 -1.81 -12.14
C GLU A 89 10.31 -2.75 -13.35
N GLY A 90 9.31 -2.54 -14.23
CA GLY A 90 9.05 -3.37 -15.41
C GLY A 90 8.13 -4.56 -15.13
N TYR A 91 7.57 -4.64 -13.92
CA TYR A 91 6.58 -5.65 -13.57
C TYR A 91 5.23 -5.35 -14.22
N THR A 92 4.54 -6.40 -14.66
CA THR A 92 3.13 -6.29 -15.07
C THR A 92 2.26 -5.97 -13.85
N MET A 93 1.09 -5.35 -14.06
CA MET A 93 0.15 -5.09 -12.97
C MET A 93 -0.26 -6.36 -12.22
N GLN A 94 -0.37 -7.50 -12.93
CA GLN A 94 -0.64 -8.81 -12.31
C GLN A 94 0.48 -9.26 -11.36
N GLN A 95 1.74 -8.97 -11.69
CA GLN A 95 2.88 -9.25 -10.81
C GLN A 95 2.90 -8.30 -9.62
N VAL A 96 2.66 -7.00 -9.84
CA VAL A 96 2.56 -5.98 -8.78
C VAL A 96 1.52 -6.40 -7.73
N THR A 97 0.35 -6.85 -8.18
CA THR A 97 -0.77 -7.21 -7.29
C THR A 97 -0.83 -8.69 -6.93
N PHE A 98 0.15 -9.50 -7.34
CA PHE A 98 0.20 -10.93 -7.00
C PHE A 98 0.08 -11.18 -5.48
N PRO A 99 0.79 -10.43 -4.61
CA PRO A 99 0.67 -10.61 -3.16
C PRO A 99 -0.75 -10.39 -2.64
N VAL A 100 -1.52 -9.47 -3.24
CA VAL A 100 -2.89 -9.18 -2.80
C VAL A 100 -3.83 -10.34 -3.14
N ARG A 101 -3.60 -11.03 -4.26
CA ARG A 101 -4.33 -12.27 -4.58
C ARG A 101 -3.98 -13.40 -3.63
N VAL A 102 -2.73 -13.47 -3.19
CA VAL A 102 -2.30 -14.42 -2.15
C VAL A 102 -2.93 -14.08 -0.81
N MET A 103 -2.98 -12.80 -0.42
CA MET A 103 -3.69 -12.32 0.77
C MET A 103 -5.18 -12.72 0.74
N GLN A 104 -5.82 -12.63 -0.43
CA GLN A 104 -7.21 -13.05 -0.62
C GLN A 104 -7.39 -14.56 -0.33
N LEU A 105 -6.51 -15.42 -0.84
CA LEU A 105 -6.57 -16.87 -0.57
C LEU A 105 -6.18 -17.24 0.86
N LEU A 106 -5.41 -16.39 1.54
CA LEU A 106 -5.10 -16.51 2.96
C LEU A 106 -6.20 -15.92 3.87
N GLU A 107 -7.32 -15.49 3.30
CA GLU A 107 -8.49 -14.93 4.00
C GLU A 107 -8.19 -13.65 4.81
N VAL A 108 -7.30 -12.80 4.28
CA VAL A 108 -7.10 -11.45 4.82
C VAL A 108 -8.40 -10.64 4.67
N GLU A 109 -8.84 -10.01 5.76
CA GLU A 109 -10.07 -9.22 5.80
C GLU A 109 -9.79 -7.71 5.64
N VAL A 110 -8.65 -7.26 6.17
CA VAL A 110 -8.22 -5.85 6.15
C VAL A 110 -6.83 -5.73 5.56
N LEU A 111 -6.69 -4.88 4.55
CA LEU A 111 -5.42 -4.47 3.96
C LEU A 111 -5.12 -3.02 4.34
N ILE A 112 -3.99 -2.80 5.02
CA ILE A 112 -3.45 -1.47 5.30
C ILE A 112 -2.32 -1.20 4.31
N VAL A 113 -2.55 -0.27 3.37
CA VAL A 113 -1.54 0.14 2.40
C VAL A 113 -0.86 1.44 2.85
N THR A 114 0.46 1.45 2.82
CA THR A 114 1.25 2.63 3.22
C THR A 114 2.22 3.05 2.14
N ASN A 115 2.39 4.33 1.86
CA ASN A 115 3.34 4.79 0.84
C ASN A 115 4.02 6.10 1.24
N ALA A 116 5.09 6.46 0.54
CA ALA A 116 5.60 7.82 0.52
C ALA A 116 4.98 8.54 -0.69
N ALA A 117 4.64 9.81 -0.53
CA ALA A 117 3.97 10.60 -1.55
C ALA A 117 4.39 12.07 -1.50
N GLY A 118 4.45 12.70 -2.68
CA GLY A 118 4.62 14.14 -2.80
C GLY A 118 3.30 14.87 -2.53
N GLY A 119 3.31 15.88 -1.67
CA GLY A 119 2.12 16.68 -1.34
C GLY A 119 1.79 17.68 -2.45
N LEU A 120 0.67 17.47 -3.15
CA LEU A 120 0.13 18.39 -4.16
C LEU A 120 -0.69 19.52 -3.53
N ASN A 121 -1.36 19.23 -2.41
CA ASN A 121 -2.11 20.23 -1.67
C ASN A 121 -1.15 21.21 -0.97
N PRO A 122 -1.19 22.52 -1.27
CA PRO A 122 -0.20 23.47 -0.75
C PRO A 122 -0.29 23.66 0.76
N THR A 123 -1.41 23.28 1.39
CA THR A 123 -1.60 23.32 2.84
C THR A 123 -0.96 22.13 3.56
N PHE A 124 -0.54 21.09 2.83
CA PHE A 124 0.04 19.92 3.46
C PHE A 124 1.47 20.17 3.92
N GLU A 125 1.68 19.91 5.21
CA GLU A 125 3.00 19.85 5.82
C GLU A 125 3.69 18.52 5.54
N VAL A 126 4.99 18.58 5.26
CA VAL A 126 5.88 17.42 5.10
C VAL A 126 6.07 16.70 6.44
N ALA A 127 6.43 15.42 6.40
CA ALA A 127 6.57 14.54 7.55
C ALA A 127 5.27 14.40 8.38
N ARG A 128 4.13 14.56 7.71
CA ARG A 128 2.79 14.33 8.26
C ARG A 128 2.09 13.17 7.53
N PRO A 129 1.38 12.30 8.26
CA PRO A 129 0.53 11.30 7.62
C PRO A 129 -0.68 11.94 6.93
N MET A 130 -1.08 11.39 5.80
CA MET A 130 -2.36 11.65 5.15
C MET A 130 -3.17 10.35 5.11
N ILE A 131 -4.37 10.34 5.67
CA ILE A 131 -5.33 9.26 5.49
C ILE A 131 -5.93 9.41 4.08
N ILE A 132 -5.81 8.36 3.26
CA ILE A 132 -6.29 8.38 1.88
C ILE A 132 -7.80 8.22 1.89
N THR A 133 -8.50 9.18 1.28
CA THR A 133 -9.96 9.19 1.23
C THR A 133 -10.50 8.62 -0.07
N ASP A 134 -9.76 8.81 -1.16
CA ASP A 134 -10.07 8.33 -2.50
C ASP A 134 -8.79 8.29 -3.35
N HIS A 135 -8.88 7.79 -4.59
CA HIS A 135 -7.75 7.81 -5.51
C HIS A 135 -8.08 8.18 -6.96
N ILE A 136 -7.03 8.52 -7.70
CA ILE A 136 -7.05 8.67 -9.15
C ILE A 136 -5.99 7.72 -9.74
N ASN A 137 -6.36 6.92 -10.75
CA ASN A 137 -5.42 6.03 -11.44
C ASN A 137 -4.91 6.66 -12.75
N PHE A 138 -3.69 7.19 -12.73
CA PHE A 138 -2.96 7.73 -13.90
C PHE A 138 -1.83 6.81 -14.36
N MET A 139 -1.83 5.53 -13.98
CA MET A 139 -0.77 4.59 -14.34
C MET A 139 -0.84 4.07 -15.77
N GLY A 140 -1.96 4.30 -16.48
CA GLY A 140 -2.13 3.90 -17.88
C GLY A 140 -2.41 2.41 -18.10
N ASP A 141 -2.55 1.61 -17.03
CA ASP A 141 -2.94 0.21 -17.07
C ASP A 141 -3.81 -0.15 -15.85
N ASN A 142 -4.38 -1.37 -15.84
CA ASN A 142 -5.25 -1.84 -14.77
C ASN A 142 -4.97 -3.33 -14.44
N PRO A 143 -4.82 -3.71 -13.16
CA PRO A 143 -4.52 -5.09 -12.76
C PRO A 143 -5.62 -6.11 -13.08
N LEU A 144 -6.86 -5.65 -13.33
CA LEU A 144 -8.00 -6.49 -13.67
C LEU A 144 -8.23 -6.62 -15.19
N ARG A 145 -7.38 -6.01 -16.02
CA ARG A 145 -7.44 -6.16 -17.47
C ARG A 145 -7.14 -7.62 -17.85
N GLY A 146 -8.03 -8.22 -18.63
CA GLY A 146 -7.93 -9.61 -19.09
C GLY A 146 -9.21 -10.40 -18.81
N PRO A 147 -9.21 -11.74 -18.90
CA PRO A 147 -10.31 -12.59 -18.44
C PRO A 147 -10.51 -12.47 -16.92
N ASN A 148 -11.76 -12.52 -16.46
CA ASN A 148 -12.08 -12.53 -15.03
C ASN A 148 -11.99 -13.94 -14.45
N VAL A 149 -11.63 -14.04 -13.17
CA VAL A 149 -11.76 -15.26 -12.36
C VAL A 149 -12.91 -15.00 -11.38
N GLU A 150 -14.08 -15.57 -11.66
CA GLU A 150 -15.32 -15.27 -10.91
C GLU A 150 -15.21 -15.62 -9.42
N GLU A 151 -14.38 -16.61 -9.07
CA GLU A 151 -14.12 -17.00 -7.67
C GLU A 151 -13.34 -15.92 -6.90
N TRP A 152 -12.66 -15.02 -7.59
CA TRP A 152 -11.90 -13.93 -6.96
C TRP A 152 -12.68 -12.64 -6.85
N GLY A 153 -13.82 -12.50 -7.51
CA GLY A 153 -14.62 -11.28 -7.50
C GLY A 153 -15.35 -10.99 -8.82
N PRO A 154 -16.19 -9.95 -8.81
CA PRO A 154 -17.05 -9.62 -9.94
C PRO A 154 -16.25 -9.04 -11.11
N ARG A 155 -16.74 -9.27 -12.33
CA ARG A 155 -16.18 -8.68 -13.55
C ARG A 155 -16.03 -7.16 -13.48
N PHE A 156 -16.96 -6.49 -12.80
CA PHE A 156 -17.01 -5.04 -12.65
C PHE A 156 -17.14 -4.70 -11.16
N PRO A 157 -16.02 -4.56 -10.43
CA PRO A 157 -16.06 -4.21 -9.02
C PRO A 157 -16.50 -2.76 -8.84
N ASP A 158 -17.32 -2.52 -7.81
CA ASP A 158 -17.67 -1.17 -7.38
C ASP A 158 -16.47 -0.49 -6.71
N MET A 159 -16.26 0.78 -7.02
CA MET A 159 -15.18 1.61 -6.49
C MET A 159 -15.73 2.93 -5.91
N SER A 160 -17.01 2.96 -5.50
CA SER A 160 -17.60 4.14 -4.85
C SER A 160 -17.03 4.37 -3.44
N GLU A 161 -16.57 3.29 -2.80
CA GLU A 161 -15.88 3.30 -1.51
C GLU A 161 -14.66 2.36 -1.57
N PRO A 162 -13.55 2.79 -2.21
CA PRO A 162 -12.36 1.97 -2.36
C PRO A 162 -11.50 1.95 -1.08
N TYR A 163 -11.68 2.96 -0.21
CA TYR A 163 -11.12 3.04 1.13
C TYR A 163 -12.26 3.02 2.13
N ASP A 164 -12.25 2.05 3.03
CA ASP A 164 -13.36 1.75 3.93
C ASP A 164 -13.59 2.91 4.91
N ILE A 165 -14.82 3.42 4.95
CA ILE A 165 -15.18 4.60 5.75
C ILE A 165 -14.93 4.35 7.24
N GLN A 166 -15.29 3.16 7.75
CA GLN A 166 -15.12 2.85 9.18
C GLN A 166 -13.64 2.74 9.55
N LEU A 167 -12.80 2.16 8.68
CA LEU A 167 -11.35 2.12 8.91
C LEU A 167 -10.73 3.51 8.90
N ARG A 168 -11.18 4.40 8.01
CA ARG A 168 -10.75 5.79 7.96
C ARG A 168 -11.14 6.55 9.22
N GLU A 169 -12.40 6.47 9.63
CA GLU A 169 -12.91 7.10 10.86
C GLU A 169 -12.14 6.62 12.09
N LEU A 170 -11.86 5.31 12.18
CA LEU A 170 -11.06 4.72 13.25
C LEU A 170 -9.64 5.28 13.26
N ALA A 171 -8.99 5.39 12.10
CA ALA A 171 -7.64 5.94 12.00
C ALA A 171 -7.60 7.43 12.42
N LEU A 172 -8.59 8.22 12.02
CA LEU A 172 -8.73 9.63 12.43
C LEU A 172 -8.96 9.76 13.93
N GLN A 173 -9.80 8.90 14.50
CA GLN A 173 -10.05 8.86 15.95
C GLN A 173 -8.76 8.56 16.71
N VAL A 174 -8.03 7.51 16.32
CA VAL A 174 -6.75 7.12 16.92
C VAL A 174 -5.73 8.25 16.83
N ALA A 175 -5.60 8.88 15.66
CA ALA A 175 -4.70 10.01 15.47
C ALA A 175 -5.03 11.18 16.41
N LYS A 176 -6.32 11.51 16.55
CA LYS A 176 -6.81 12.56 17.44
C LYS A 176 -6.52 12.27 18.91
N GLU A 177 -6.77 11.04 19.36
CA GLU A 177 -6.52 10.61 20.75
C GLU A 177 -5.04 10.74 21.13
N ASP A 178 -4.13 10.54 20.18
CA ASP A 178 -2.68 10.62 20.38
C ASP A 178 -2.09 11.99 20.06
N GLY A 179 -2.92 12.97 19.71
CA GLY A 179 -2.45 14.29 19.30
C GLY A 179 -1.58 14.27 18.04
N ILE A 180 -1.74 13.26 17.18
CA ILE A 180 -1.03 13.16 15.90
C ILE A 180 -1.82 13.95 14.86
N PRO A 181 -1.31 15.09 14.37
CA PRO A 181 -1.96 15.79 13.28
C PRO A 181 -1.86 14.95 12.01
N VAL A 182 -2.98 14.81 11.31
CA VAL A 182 -3.08 14.09 10.03
C VAL A 182 -3.82 14.94 9.01
N HIS A 183 -3.53 14.70 7.74
CA HIS A 183 -4.34 15.20 6.63
C HIS A 183 -5.32 14.12 6.17
N GLU A 184 -6.30 14.54 5.39
CA GLU A 184 -7.16 13.67 4.59
C GLU A 184 -7.08 14.16 3.14
N GLY A 185 -7.02 13.25 2.17
CA GLY A 185 -6.97 13.67 0.77
C GLY A 185 -7.00 12.54 -0.26
N VAL A 186 -7.09 12.96 -1.53
CA VAL A 186 -7.12 12.10 -2.71
C VAL A 186 -5.69 11.79 -3.16
N TYR A 187 -5.37 10.50 -3.30
CA TYR A 187 -4.07 10.04 -3.78
C TYR A 187 -4.11 9.74 -5.29
N VAL A 188 -3.23 10.33 -6.09
CA VAL A 188 -3.07 9.96 -7.50
C VAL A 188 -1.86 9.05 -7.71
N ALA A 189 -2.08 7.91 -8.35
CA ALA A 189 -1.02 7.02 -8.78
C ALA A 189 -0.59 7.32 -10.21
N VAL A 190 0.70 7.58 -10.42
CA VAL A 190 1.33 7.68 -11.74
C VAL A 190 2.31 6.52 -11.95
N ALA A 191 2.76 6.30 -13.18
CA ALA A 191 3.63 5.17 -13.49
C ALA A 191 5.07 5.34 -12.94
N GLY A 192 5.63 6.55 -13.00
CA GLY A 192 7.06 6.79 -12.76
C GLY A 192 7.95 6.23 -13.90
N PRO A 193 9.28 6.13 -13.72
CA PRO A 193 10.05 6.43 -12.50
C PRO A 193 10.51 7.90 -12.38
N ASN A 194 10.39 8.71 -13.43
CA ASN A 194 10.69 10.13 -13.31
C ASN A 194 9.64 10.82 -12.42
N PHE A 195 10.08 11.77 -11.59
CA PHE A 195 9.17 12.68 -10.92
C PHE A 195 8.42 13.54 -11.94
N GLU A 196 7.31 14.11 -11.50
CA GLU A 196 6.42 14.91 -12.32
C GLU A 196 7.04 16.28 -12.62
N THR A 197 6.76 16.78 -13.82
CA THR A 197 7.05 18.16 -14.21
C THR A 197 6.13 19.14 -13.49
N PRO A 198 6.49 20.43 -13.38
CA PRO A 198 5.61 21.44 -12.80
C PRO A 198 4.22 21.51 -13.48
N ALA A 199 4.16 21.25 -14.80
CA ALA A 199 2.90 21.24 -15.54
C ALA A 199 2.02 20.03 -15.16
N GLU A 200 2.61 18.85 -15.02
CA GLU A 200 1.91 17.65 -14.54
C GLU A 200 1.41 17.84 -13.12
N LEU A 201 2.20 18.40 -12.20
CA LEU A 201 1.76 18.68 -10.82
C LEU A 201 0.55 19.63 -10.78
N LYS A 202 0.54 20.68 -11.62
CA LYS A 202 -0.62 21.58 -11.76
C LYS A 202 -1.84 20.83 -12.28
N MET A 203 -1.68 20.01 -13.31
CA MET A 203 -2.74 19.19 -13.90
C MET A 203 -3.33 18.21 -12.86
N LEU A 204 -2.49 17.47 -12.15
CA LEU A 204 -2.91 16.48 -11.16
C LEU A 204 -3.71 17.13 -10.02
N ARG A 205 -3.24 18.29 -9.53
CA ARG A 205 -3.98 19.08 -8.54
C ARG A 205 -5.29 19.62 -9.09
N TRP A 206 -5.34 20.04 -10.37
CA TRP A 206 -6.57 20.46 -11.03
C TRP A 206 -7.59 19.33 -11.17
N PHE A 207 -7.15 18.09 -11.29
CA PHE A 207 -8.02 16.91 -11.22
C PHE A 207 -8.45 16.54 -9.80
N GLY A 208 -8.03 17.30 -8.79
CA GLY A 208 -8.46 17.14 -7.39
C GLY A 208 -7.56 16.23 -6.56
N ALA A 209 -6.35 15.89 -7.02
CA ALA A 209 -5.41 15.13 -6.21
C ALA A 209 -4.72 16.00 -5.15
N ASP A 210 -4.57 15.44 -3.95
CA ASP A 210 -3.89 16.07 -2.81
C ASP A 210 -2.47 15.53 -2.59
N ALA A 211 -2.20 14.30 -3.03
CA ALA A 211 -0.88 13.68 -3.01
C ALA A 211 -0.64 12.83 -4.26
N VAL A 212 0.60 12.71 -4.70
CA VAL A 212 1.03 11.89 -5.85
C VAL A 212 2.05 10.84 -5.42
N GLY A 213 1.93 9.64 -5.97
CA GLY A 213 2.94 8.59 -5.82
C GLY A 213 2.87 7.55 -6.92
N MET A 214 3.69 6.51 -6.81
CA MET A 214 3.95 5.55 -7.90
C MET A 214 3.53 4.11 -7.56
N SER A 215 2.60 3.94 -6.62
CA SER A 215 2.17 2.64 -6.09
C SER A 215 0.73 2.66 -5.58
N THR A 216 0.33 1.62 -4.85
CA THR A 216 -0.86 1.55 -3.99
C THR A 216 -2.18 1.33 -4.72
N VAL A 217 -2.48 2.14 -5.74
CA VAL A 217 -3.76 2.05 -6.47
C VAL A 217 -3.99 0.66 -7.09
N PRO A 218 -3.01 -0.02 -7.71
CA PRO A 218 -3.19 -1.39 -8.19
C PRO A 218 -3.58 -2.36 -7.07
N GLU A 219 -2.89 -2.30 -5.93
CA GLU A 219 -3.18 -3.14 -4.77
C GLU A 219 -4.59 -2.90 -4.23
N VAL A 220 -5.02 -1.63 -4.14
CA VAL A 220 -6.37 -1.25 -3.70
C VAL A 220 -7.43 -1.82 -4.63
N ILE A 221 -7.27 -1.66 -5.95
CA ILE A 221 -8.22 -2.19 -6.95
C ILE A 221 -8.39 -3.71 -6.78
N VAL A 222 -7.28 -4.45 -6.63
CA VAL A 222 -7.32 -5.91 -6.47
C VAL A 222 -7.89 -6.33 -5.11
N ALA A 223 -7.59 -5.59 -4.05
CA ALA A 223 -8.15 -5.83 -2.72
C ALA A 223 -9.68 -5.66 -2.73
N ARG A 224 -10.20 -4.58 -3.34
CA ARG A 224 -11.64 -4.33 -3.46
C ARG A 224 -12.34 -5.34 -4.36
N HIS A 225 -11.72 -5.73 -5.47
CA HIS A 225 -12.22 -6.85 -6.27
C HIS A 225 -12.36 -8.13 -5.45
N GLY A 226 -11.42 -8.39 -4.54
CA GLY A 226 -11.44 -9.55 -3.66
C GLY A 226 -12.30 -9.41 -2.39
N GLY A 227 -13.00 -8.29 -2.20
CA GLY A 227 -13.81 -8.03 -1.01
C GLY A 227 -13.03 -7.63 0.24
N ILE A 228 -11.71 -7.38 0.14
CA ILE A 228 -10.86 -6.97 1.25
C ILE A 228 -11.13 -5.48 1.58
N ARG A 229 -11.30 -5.15 2.86
CA ARG A 229 -11.45 -3.76 3.34
C ARG A 229 -10.10 -3.06 3.34
N VAL A 230 -10.04 -1.80 2.92
CA VAL A 230 -8.76 -1.11 2.74
C VAL A 230 -8.68 0.16 3.58
N LEU A 231 -7.56 0.32 4.29
CA LEU A 231 -7.11 1.59 4.86
C LEU A 231 -5.85 2.04 4.14
N GLY A 232 -5.82 3.27 3.64
CA GLY A 232 -4.65 3.86 2.99
C GLY A 232 -4.06 4.99 3.81
N ILE A 233 -2.74 5.01 3.98
CA ILE A 233 -2.04 6.11 4.64
C ILE A 233 -0.77 6.47 3.87
N SER A 234 -0.62 7.74 3.50
CA SER A 234 0.58 8.27 2.85
C SER A 234 1.45 9.05 3.84
N ALA A 235 2.75 8.83 3.81
CA ALA A 235 3.74 9.73 4.35
C ALA A 235 3.97 10.86 3.34
N ILE A 236 3.58 12.09 3.68
CA ILE A 236 3.90 13.26 2.85
C ILE A 236 5.40 13.54 3.00
N SER A 237 6.21 13.06 2.06
CA SER A 237 7.69 13.08 2.14
C SER A 237 8.30 14.38 1.62
N ASP A 238 7.59 15.06 0.74
CA ASP A 238 8.06 16.25 0.03
C ASP A 238 6.88 17.12 -0.41
N ARG A 239 7.20 18.36 -0.81
CA ARG A 239 6.22 19.30 -1.40
C ARG A 239 6.31 19.21 -2.92
N ALA A 240 5.26 18.68 -3.52
CA ALA A 240 5.08 18.57 -4.97
C ALA A 240 4.20 19.72 -5.49
N VAL A 241 4.50 20.95 -5.08
CA VAL A 241 3.76 22.15 -5.49
C VAL A 241 4.54 22.89 -6.56
N ALA A 242 4.00 22.95 -7.77
CA ALA A 242 4.69 23.48 -8.95
C ALA A 242 5.30 24.89 -8.77
N ASP A 243 4.66 25.74 -7.96
CA ASP A 243 5.09 27.12 -7.72
C ASP A 243 6.13 27.25 -6.57
N ASP A 244 6.44 26.15 -5.87
CA ASP A 244 7.40 26.05 -4.75
C ASP A 244 8.32 24.82 -4.91
N LEU A 245 8.57 24.41 -6.16
CA LEU A 245 9.45 23.28 -6.45
C LEU A 245 10.90 23.65 -6.14
N LYS A 246 11.51 22.88 -5.24
CA LYS A 246 12.95 22.87 -5.00
C LYS A 246 13.52 21.54 -5.48
N PRO A 247 14.78 21.49 -5.94
CA PRO A 247 15.44 20.22 -6.23
C PRO A 247 15.37 19.32 -4.99
N LEU A 248 14.78 18.14 -5.14
CA LEU A 248 14.67 17.14 -4.08
C LEU A 248 15.84 16.18 -4.16
N THR A 249 16.45 15.88 -3.02
CA THR A 249 17.37 14.74 -2.92
C THR A 249 16.61 13.51 -2.43
N ALA A 250 17.01 12.31 -2.90
CA ALA A 250 16.43 11.06 -2.42
C ALA A 250 16.61 10.89 -0.89
N GLN A 251 17.65 11.47 -0.32
CA GLN A 251 17.93 11.43 1.11
C GLN A 251 16.91 12.24 1.93
N GLU A 252 16.61 13.48 1.53
CA GLU A 252 15.59 14.30 2.22
C GLU A 252 14.21 13.65 2.20
N VAL A 253 13.84 13.04 1.07
CA VAL A 253 12.59 12.27 0.93
C VAL A 253 12.54 11.12 1.93
N LEU A 254 13.63 10.36 2.06
CA LEU A 254 13.71 9.23 3.00
C LEU A 254 13.64 9.69 4.46
N GLU A 255 14.37 10.74 4.85
CA GLU A 255 14.35 11.26 6.22
C GLU A 255 12.97 11.77 6.64
N ASN A 256 12.25 12.44 5.74
CA ASN A 256 10.89 12.90 6.01
C ASN A 256 9.88 11.74 6.02
N ALA A 257 10.07 10.73 5.16
CA ALA A 257 9.27 9.52 5.17
C ALA A 257 9.43 8.74 6.47
N GLU A 258 10.63 8.65 7.06
CA GLU A 258 10.86 8.03 8.36
C GLU A 258 10.11 8.74 9.49
N LYS A 259 10.20 10.08 9.56
CA LYS A 259 9.48 10.88 10.57
C LYS A 259 7.95 10.75 10.48
N ALA A 260 7.41 10.71 9.25
CA ALA A 260 6.00 10.40 9.06
C ALA A 260 5.68 8.93 9.41
N GLY A 261 6.60 8.03 9.09
CA GLY A 261 6.51 6.60 9.32
C GLY A 261 6.33 6.25 10.79
N GLU A 262 7.04 6.90 11.72
CA GLU A 262 6.85 6.68 13.16
C GLU A 262 5.41 6.99 13.61
N LYS A 263 4.86 8.12 13.16
CA LYS A 263 3.48 8.54 13.47
C LYS A 263 2.46 7.57 12.85
N MET A 264 2.70 7.18 11.60
CA MET A 264 1.87 6.19 10.89
C MET A 264 1.91 4.84 11.59
N ALA A 265 3.07 4.35 12.02
CA ALA A 265 3.21 3.08 12.71
C ALA A 265 2.40 3.05 14.02
N ASN A 266 2.38 4.17 14.77
CA ASN A 266 1.54 4.28 15.96
C ASN A 266 0.04 4.23 15.62
N ILE A 267 -0.40 4.99 14.60
CA ILE A 267 -1.81 4.94 14.14
C ILE A 267 -2.18 3.52 13.72
N ILE A 268 -1.35 2.88 12.89
CA ILE A 268 -1.59 1.53 12.37
C ILE A 268 -1.67 0.52 13.51
N SER A 269 -0.73 0.55 14.45
CA SER A 269 -0.72 -0.34 15.61
C SER A 269 -2.03 -0.25 16.40
N LYS A 270 -2.48 0.96 16.72
CA LYS A 270 -3.74 1.19 17.47
C LYS A 270 -5.00 0.92 16.67
N VAL A 271 -4.98 1.13 15.35
CA VAL A 271 -6.07 0.68 14.47
C VAL A 271 -6.17 -0.84 14.56
N VAL A 272 -5.06 -1.56 14.39
CA VAL A 272 -5.03 -3.03 14.44
C VAL A 272 -5.50 -3.57 15.79
N ASP A 273 -5.14 -2.92 16.90
CA ASP A 273 -5.63 -3.28 18.24
C ASP A 273 -7.17 -3.28 18.34
N ARG A 274 -7.83 -2.38 17.58
CA ARG A 274 -9.29 -2.15 17.59
C ARG A 274 -10.07 -2.90 16.51
N LEU A 275 -9.40 -3.71 15.68
CA LEU A 275 -10.04 -4.61 14.68
C LEU A 275 -10.48 -5.93 15.30
#